data_AF-L0HA33-F1
#
_entry.id   AF-L0HA33-F1
#
_cell.length_a   1.000
_cell.length_b   1.000
_cell.length_c   1.000
_cell.angle_alpha   90.00
_cell.angle_beta   90.00
_cell.angle_gamma   90.00
#
_symmetry.space_group_name_H-M   'P 1'
#
loop_
_entity.id
_entity.type
_entity.pdbx_description
1 polymer ?
#
loop_
_entity_poly.entity_id
_entity_poly.type
_entity_poly.pdbx_seq_one_letter_code
_entity_poly.pdbx_strand_id
1 'polypeptide(L)'
;MAMSTGRSSVADLVRAFAILLVISVHMQNFLSVPLRADPFAFEVLKFIAIACFTAVSGYVIHAANRKIRSIPEAVHFYKKRNVRVYPLYLVALVLFFLGFQVAGFFPPLHLTPADWIVNVLCLQVILSPAFAEPVFTLWFIGFIMAMYAIYPLLSGIAGVWQKVAAAAGIILGAVLFHYTLGIIDFRFFLYYFFFIGGMIAAECGNRFTCGARYSQIVPGSRLARAGGAVAYSSYCVFLFHMPVFTIAGSLLSASSISGNLGDAIIVLLVIPAIFFSCYHVQRSYDRLTGDLQARLRNEETATPAGLL
;
A
#
# COMPACT_ATOMS: atom_id res chain seq x y z
N MET A 1 -21.83 11.53 25.14
CA MET A 1 -21.95 11.39 23.67
C MET A 1 -20.66 10.77 23.16
N ALA A 2 -20.59 9.43 23.13
CA ALA A 2 -19.38 8.70 22.77
C ALA A 2 -19.17 8.78 21.25
N MET A 3 -18.24 9.64 20.81
CA MET A 3 -17.81 9.65 19.41
C MET A 3 -17.18 8.29 19.11
N SER A 4 -17.79 7.55 18.18
CA SER A 4 -17.18 6.34 17.62
C SER A 4 -15.76 6.66 17.20
N THR A 5 -14.82 5.76 17.46
CA THR A 5 -13.45 5.74 16.95
C THR A 5 -13.48 5.63 15.42
N GLY A 6 -13.90 6.72 14.78
CA GLY A 6 -14.34 6.79 13.40
C GLY A 6 -13.17 7.15 12.48
N ARG A 7 -13.00 6.31 11.46
CA ARG A 7 -12.23 6.53 10.23
C ARG A 7 -11.80 7.99 9.99
N SER A 8 -10.49 8.24 9.96
CA SER A 8 -9.95 9.58 9.68
C SER A 8 -10.17 9.95 8.21
N SER A 9 -11.06 10.91 7.96
CA SER A 9 -11.35 11.44 6.62
C SER A 9 -10.10 12.00 5.92
N VAL A 10 -9.15 12.54 6.68
CA VAL A 10 -7.88 13.05 6.14
C VAL A 10 -6.98 11.92 5.67
N ALA A 11 -6.85 10.84 6.46
CA ALA A 11 -6.06 9.68 6.05
C ALA A 11 -6.60 9.07 4.75
N ASP A 12 -7.92 9.07 4.59
CA ASP A 12 -8.56 8.64 3.34
C ASP A 12 -8.27 9.60 2.19
N LEU A 13 -8.36 10.92 2.39
CA LEU A 13 -8.00 11.90 1.36
C LEU A 13 -6.55 11.77 0.91
N VAL A 14 -5.61 11.57 1.85
CA VAL A 14 -4.19 11.39 1.52
C VAL A 14 -3.99 10.08 0.74
N ARG A 15 -4.70 9.00 1.07
CA ARG A 15 -4.68 7.76 0.26
C ARG A 15 -5.28 7.96 -1.12
N ALA A 16 -6.39 8.68 -1.22
CA ALA A 16 -7.03 8.99 -2.49
C ALA A 16 -6.09 9.82 -3.38
N PHE A 17 -5.44 10.83 -2.80
CA PHE A 17 -4.43 11.62 -3.48
C PHE A 17 -3.25 10.75 -3.94
N ALA A 18 -2.70 9.93 -3.04
CA ALA A 18 -1.57 9.06 -3.35
C ALA A 18 -1.88 8.07 -4.48
N ILE A 19 -3.06 7.44 -4.48
CA ILE A 19 -3.41 6.49 -5.56
C ILE A 19 -3.61 7.18 -6.90
N LEU A 20 -4.18 8.39 -6.90
CA LEU A 20 -4.32 9.17 -8.13
C LEU A 20 -2.95 9.55 -8.70
N LEU A 21 -1.96 9.85 -7.85
CA LEU A 21 -0.59 10.06 -8.29
C LEU A 21 0.04 8.80 -8.88
N VAL A 22 -0.08 7.64 -8.21
CA VAL A 22 0.42 6.35 -8.74
C VAL A 22 -0.15 6.08 -10.13
N ILE A 23 -1.47 6.21 -10.29
CA ILE A 23 -2.14 6.05 -11.58
C ILE A 23 -1.62 7.06 -12.61
N SER A 24 -1.47 8.32 -12.22
CA SER A 24 -1.05 9.38 -13.13
C SER A 24 0.36 9.19 -13.67
N VAL A 25 1.25 8.63 -12.86
CA VAL A 25 2.60 8.28 -13.30
C VAL A 25 2.56 7.07 -14.23
N HIS A 26 1.91 5.98 -13.82
CA HIS A 26 1.96 4.73 -14.58
C HIS A 26 1.16 4.77 -15.88
N MET A 27 0.09 5.58 -15.97
CA MET A 27 -0.70 5.71 -17.20
C MET A 27 0.14 6.23 -18.38
N GLN A 28 1.21 6.97 -18.12
CA GLN A 28 2.03 7.59 -19.17
C GLN A 28 2.77 6.59 -20.03
N ASN A 29 3.08 5.42 -19.49
CA ASN A 29 3.65 4.31 -20.26
C ASN A 29 2.69 3.80 -21.35
N PHE A 30 1.43 4.22 -21.31
CA PHE A 30 0.35 3.79 -22.21
C PHE A 30 -0.23 4.94 -23.03
N LEU A 31 0.31 6.15 -22.90
CA LEU A 31 -0.10 7.32 -23.68
C LEU A 31 0.83 7.48 -24.89
N SER A 32 0.25 7.81 -26.04
CA SER A 32 0.97 8.12 -27.27
C SER A 32 1.64 9.49 -27.22
N VAL A 33 0.99 10.45 -26.55
CA VAL A 33 1.57 11.76 -26.27
C VAL A 33 1.96 11.80 -24.78
N PRO A 34 3.26 11.77 -24.45
CA PRO A 34 3.67 11.85 -23.06
C PRO A 34 3.21 13.19 -22.48
N LEU A 35 2.66 13.14 -21.27
CA LEU A 35 2.45 14.33 -20.47
C LEU A 35 3.85 14.92 -20.24
N ARG A 36 4.14 16.09 -20.85
CA ARG A 36 5.46 16.76 -20.82
C ARG A 36 5.81 17.28 -19.42
N ALA A 37 5.84 16.42 -18.41
CA ALA A 37 6.52 16.75 -17.17
C ALA A 37 8.00 16.41 -17.33
N ASP A 38 8.83 17.24 -16.71
CA ASP A 38 10.25 17.02 -16.55
C ASP A 38 10.51 15.64 -15.88
N PRO A 39 11.51 14.84 -16.32
CA PRO A 39 11.80 13.53 -15.74
C PRO A 39 12.02 13.56 -14.22
N PHE A 40 12.62 14.63 -13.69
CA PHE A 40 12.79 14.79 -12.26
C PHE A 40 11.45 15.03 -11.55
N ALA A 41 10.55 15.83 -12.14
CA ALA A 41 9.18 15.96 -11.63
C ALA A 41 8.45 14.61 -11.56
N PHE A 42 8.66 13.70 -12.52
CA PHE A 42 8.07 12.36 -12.47
C PHE A 42 8.57 11.50 -11.31
N GLU A 43 9.87 11.48 -11.07
CA GLU A 43 10.45 10.75 -9.95
C GLU A 43 9.99 11.33 -8.60
N VAL A 44 9.85 12.66 -8.51
CA VAL A 44 9.29 13.32 -7.33
C VAL A 44 7.83 12.92 -7.10
N LEU A 45 6.99 12.86 -8.14
CA LEU A 45 5.60 12.45 -8.00
C LEU A 45 5.47 10.98 -7.54
N LYS A 46 6.29 10.08 -8.10
CA LYS A 46 6.41 8.68 -7.65
C LYS A 46 6.75 8.61 -6.17
N PHE A 47 7.81 9.32 -5.77
CA PHE A 47 8.28 9.37 -4.40
C PHE A 47 7.20 9.87 -3.44
N ILE A 48 6.56 11.01 -3.75
CA ILE A 48 5.48 11.59 -2.94
C ILE A 48 4.34 10.60 -2.78
N ALA A 49 3.91 9.92 -3.85
CA ALA A 49 2.80 8.98 -3.80
C ALA A 49 3.07 7.83 -2.82
N ILE A 50 4.24 7.20 -2.93
CA ILE A 50 4.62 6.07 -2.06
C ILE A 50 4.91 6.53 -0.62
N ALA A 51 5.55 7.69 -0.44
CA ALA A 51 5.78 8.29 0.87
C ALA A 51 4.45 8.58 1.60
N CYS A 52 3.45 9.14 0.90
CA CYS A 52 2.12 9.38 1.44
C CYS A 52 1.42 8.07 1.86
N PHE A 53 1.45 7.03 1.02
CA PHE A 53 0.89 5.73 1.38
C PHE A 53 1.55 5.13 2.62
N THR A 54 2.87 5.22 2.67
CA THR A 54 3.68 4.67 3.75
C THR A 54 3.42 5.38 5.08
N ALA A 55 3.42 6.72 5.07
CA ALA A 55 3.13 7.54 6.24
C ALA A 55 1.71 7.32 6.76
N VAL A 56 0.71 7.30 5.87
CA VAL A 56 -0.67 7.03 6.28
C VAL A 56 -0.82 5.62 6.83
N SER A 57 -0.11 4.63 6.28
CA SER A 57 -0.15 3.27 6.80
C SER A 57 0.39 3.21 8.23
N GLY A 58 1.56 3.81 8.50
CA GLY A 58 2.13 3.88 9.86
C GLY A 58 1.19 4.58 10.84
N TYR A 59 0.62 5.71 10.43
CA TYR A 59 -0.32 6.48 11.23
C TYR A 59 -1.59 5.70 11.58
N VAL A 60 -2.29 5.17 10.57
CA VAL A 60 -3.59 4.50 10.77
C VAL A 60 -3.44 3.23 11.58
N ILE A 61 -2.32 2.52 11.41
CA ILE A 61 -2.04 1.33 12.23
C ILE A 61 -1.88 1.72 13.69
N HIS A 62 -1.02 2.72 13.96
CA HIS A 62 -0.76 3.13 15.32
C HIS A 62 -1.97 3.76 16.01
N ALA A 63 -2.76 4.54 15.28
CA ALA A 63 -3.99 5.14 15.79
C ALA A 63 -5.12 4.12 16.05
N ALA A 64 -5.13 2.98 15.35
CA ALA A 64 -6.21 1.99 15.40
C ALA A 64 -5.92 0.77 16.28
N ASN A 65 -4.70 0.61 16.78
CA ASN A 65 -4.31 -0.55 17.60
C ASN A 65 -3.83 -0.08 18.96
N ARG A 66 -4.01 -0.93 19.97
CA ARG A 66 -3.38 -0.73 21.29
C ARG A 66 -1.89 -1.05 21.19
N LYS A 67 -1.11 -0.57 22.16
CA LYS A 67 0.31 -0.90 22.27
C LYS A 67 0.46 -2.41 22.44
N ILE A 68 1.23 -3.05 21.57
CA ILE A 68 1.46 -4.50 21.59
C ILE A 68 2.55 -4.80 22.62
N ARG A 69 2.24 -5.58 23.64
CA ARG A 69 3.16 -5.89 24.76
C ARG A 69 3.51 -7.37 24.87
N SER A 70 2.83 -8.23 24.13
CA SER A 70 3.00 -9.68 24.22
C SER A 70 3.11 -10.34 22.83
N ILE A 71 3.75 -11.51 22.78
CA ILE A 71 3.85 -12.32 21.55
C ILE A 71 2.46 -12.70 21.01
N PRO A 72 1.47 -13.14 21.84
CA PRO A 72 0.13 -13.42 21.36
C PRO A 72 -0.55 -12.23 20.69
N GLU A 73 -0.40 -11.02 21.24
CA GLU A 73 -0.92 -9.79 20.63
C GLU A 73 -0.24 -9.49 19.28
N ALA A 74 1.07 -9.72 19.17
CA ALA A 74 1.79 -9.57 17.91
C ALA A 74 1.32 -10.57 16.85
N VAL A 75 1.17 -11.85 17.21
CA VAL A 75 0.63 -12.89 16.31
C VAL A 75 -0.79 -12.54 15.87
N HIS A 76 -1.63 -12.08 16.79
CA HIS A 76 -2.99 -11.64 16.49
C HIS A 76 -2.99 -10.47 15.49
N PHE A 77 -2.13 -9.46 15.71
CA PHE A 77 -1.92 -8.35 14.79
C PHE A 77 -1.54 -8.85 13.38
N TYR A 78 -0.58 -9.77 13.27
CA TYR A 78 -0.17 -10.32 11.98
C TYR A 78 -1.29 -11.05 11.26
N LYS A 79 -2.07 -11.89 11.95
CA LYS A 79 -3.24 -12.57 11.36
C LYS A 79 -4.21 -11.57 10.74
N LYS A 80 -4.56 -10.50 11.47
CA LYS A 80 -5.46 -9.43 11.00
C LYS A 80 -4.94 -8.71 9.75
N ARG A 81 -3.63 -8.48 9.67
CA ARG A 81 -2.99 -7.84 8.51
C ARG A 81 -2.88 -8.77 7.32
N ASN A 82 -2.47 -10.02 7.54
CA ASN A 82 -2.40 -11.05 6.52
C ASN A 82 -3.76 -11.28 5.87
N VAL A 83 -4.83 -11.47 6.67
CA VAL A 83 -6.21 -11.63 6.15
C VAL A 83 -6.69 -10.41 5.38
N ARG A 84 -6.11 -9.22 5.56
CA ARG A 84 -6.52 -8.01 4.85
C ARG A 84 -5.75 -7.79 3.54
N VAL A 85 -4.46 -8.09 3.51
CA VAL A 85 -3.54 -7.72 2.43
C VAL A 85 -3.18 -8.94 1.58
N TYR A 86 -2.80 -10.04 2.23
CA TYR A 86 -2.09 -11.13 1.56
C TYR A 86 -2.90 -11.86 0.47
N PRO A 87 -4.19 -12.22 0.67
CA PRO A 87 -4.95 -12.91 -0.38
C PRO A 87 -5.10 -12.12 -1.68
N LEU A 88 -5.43 -10.82 -1.61
CA LEU A 88 -5.54 -9.99 -2.81
C LEU A 88 -4.18 -9.80 -3.49
N TYR A 89 -3.11 -9.69 -2.69
CA TYR A 89 -1.75 -9.69 -3.21
C TYR A 89 -1.42 -10.96 -4.00
N LEU A 90 -1.78 -12.14 -3.50
CA LEU A 90 -1.55 -13.41 -4.22
C LEU A 90 -2.31 -13.45 -5.55
N VAL A 91 -3.56 -12.96 -5.57
CA VAL A 91 -4.33 -12.83 -6.83
C VAL A 91 -3.59 -11.91 -7.81
N ALA A 92 -3.09 -10.77 -7.34
CA ALA A 92 -2.28 -9.88 -8.16
C ALA A 92 -1.03 -10.59 -8.68
N LEU A 93 -0.31 -11.29 -7.82
CA LEU A 93 0.91 -12.01 -8.18
C LEU A 93 0.66 -13.05 -9.29
N VAL A 94 -0.45 -13.79 -9.21
CA VAL A 94 -0.88 -14.71 -10.27
C VAL A 94 -1.17 -13.98 -11.58
N LEU A 95 -1.87 -12.83 -11.53
CA LEU A 95 -2.12 -12.04 -12.74
C LEU A 95 -0.82 -11.51 -13.36
N PHE A 96 0.15 -11.12 -12.55
CA PHE A 96 1.47 -10.71 -13.05
C PHE A 96 2.23 -11.88 -13.68
N PHE A 97 2.21 -13.05 -13.07
CA PHE A 97 2.80 -14.28 -13.64
C PHE A 97 2.17 -14.62 -14.99
N LEU A 98 0.84 -14.70 -15.05
CA LEU A 98 0.12 -15.06 -16.28
C LEU A 98 0.30 -14.00 -17.38
N GLY A 99 0.22 -12.71 -17.04
CA GLY A 99 0.31 -11.63 -18.02
C GLY A 99 1.72 -11.39 -18.54
N PHE A 100 2.68 -11.19 -17.64
CA PHE A 100 4.02 -10.69 -18.02
C PHE A 100 5.05 -11.80 -18.22
N GLN A 101 4.90 -12.96 -17.56
CA GLN A 101 5.83 -14.08 -17.73
C GLN A 101 5.32 -15.15 -18.71
N VAL A 102 4.02 -15.51 -18.65
CA VAL A 102 3.44 -16.52 -19.55
C VAL A 102 2.98 -15.91 -20.88
N ALA A 103 2.13 -14.88 -20.84
CA ALA A 103 1.61 -14.24 -22.05
C ALA A 103 2.60 -13.25 -22.70
N GLY A 104 3.72 -12.93 -22.04
CA GLY A 104 4.79 -12.11 -22.59
C GLY A 104 4.42 -10.63 -22.75
N PHE A 105 3.53 -10.09 -21.92
CA PHE A 105 3.22 -8.68 -21.94
C PHE A 105 4.43 -7.80 -21.61
N PHE A 106 4.46 -6.59 -22.16
CA PHE A 106 5.50 -5.61 -21.89
C PHE A 106 5.17 -4.75 -20.64
N PRO A 107 6.15 -4.46 -19.77
CA PRO A 107 7.53 -4.98 -19.76
C PRO A 107 7.60 -6.47 -19.41
N PRO A 108 8.45 -7.27 -20.08
CA PRO A 108 8.51 -8.71 -19.84
C PRO A 108 9.04 -9.04 -18.45
N LEU A 109 8.55 -10.14 -17.86
CA LEU A 109 9.09 -10.72 -16.63
C LEU A 109 9.80 -12.05 -16.92
N HIS A 110 11.06 -12.14 -16.49
CA HIS A 110 11.87 -13.34 -16.61
C HIS A 110 12.35 -13.80 -15.23
N LEU A 111 11.40 -14.09 -14.34
CA LEU A 111 11.68 -14.50 -12.97
C LEU A 111 11.86 -16.01 -12.87
N THR A 112 12.85 -16.45 -12.09
CA THR A 112 13.06 -17.87 -11.77
C THR A 112 12.01 -18.37 -10.79
N PRO A 113 11.82 -19.70 -10.62
CA PRO A 113 10.95 -20.23 -9.57
C PRO A 113 11.33 -19.74 -8.16
N ALA A 114 12.62 -19.51 -7.89
CA ALA A 114 13.08 -18.99 -6.60
C ALA A 114 12.61 -17.54 -6.38
N ASP A 115 12.69 -16.69 -7.41
CA ASP A 115 12.16 -15.32 -7.35
C ASP A 115 10.66 -15.30 -7.04
N TRP A 116 9.89 -16.20 -7.67
CA TRP A 116 8.46 -16.33 -7.40
C TRP A 116 8.19 -16.76 -5.95
N ILE A 117 8.97 -17.69 -5.39
CA ILE A 117 8.85 -18.07 -3.98
C ILE A 117 9.13 -16.86 -3.08
N VAL A 118 10.18 -16.10 -3.36
CA VAL A 118 10.52 -14.90 -2.59
C VAL A 118 9.39 -13.85 -2.65
N ASN A 119 8.80 -13.64 -3.82
CA ASN A 119 7.65 -12.73 -3.97
C ASN A 119 6.38 -13.30 -3.29
N VAL A 120 6.09 -14.60 -3.37
CA VAL A 120 4.98 -15.24 -2.65
C VAL A 120 5.11 -15.02 -1.15
N LEU A 121 6.33 -15.08 -0.60
CA LEU A 121 6.60 -14.88 0.82
C LEU A 121 6.68 -13.40 1.24
N CYS A 122 6.47 -12.46 0.31
CA CYS A 122 6.64 -11.01 0.53
C CYS A 122 8.06 -10.61 0.98
N LEU A 123 9.08 -11.39 0.62
CA LEU A 123 10.48 -11.17 1.05
C LEU A 123 11.31 -10.39 0.03
N GLN A 124 10.74 -9.99 -1.10
CA GLN A 124 11.45 -9.37 -2.21
C GLN A 124 12.16 -8.06 -1.87
N VAL A 125 11.75 -7.34 -0.82
CA VAL A 125 12.45 -6.11 -0.37
C VAL A 125 13.58 -6.40 0.61
N ILE A 126 13.54 -7.56 1.28
CA ILE A 126 14.50 -7.97 2.31
C ILE A 126 15.59 -8.89 1.75
N LEU A 127 15.38 -9.45 0.56
CA LEU A 127 16.30 -10.36 -0.13
C LEU A 127 16.78 -9.82 -1.50
N SER A 128 16.51 -8.55 -1.83
CA SER A 128 16.93 -7.87 -3.06
C SER A 128 18.11 -6.92 -2.81
N PRO A 129 19.09 -6.80 -3.74
CA PRO A 129 19.17 -7.50 -5.02
C PRO A 129 19.83 -8.89 -4.97
N ALA A 130 20.43 -9.29 -3.85
CA ALA A 130 21.29 -10.48 -3.81
C ALA A 130 20.61 -11.81 -4.19
N PHE A 131 19.32 -12.00 -3.85
CA PHE A 131 18.64 -13.29 -3.99
C PHE A 131 17.33 -13.25 -4.79
N ALA A 132 16.77 -12.06 -5.04
CA ALA A 132 15.55 -11.96 -5.83
C ALA A 132 15.35 -10.61 -6.47
N GLU A 133 14.71 -10.62 -7.65
CA GLU A 133 14.20 -9.41 -8.29
C GLU A 133 12.73 -9.12 -7.88
N PRO A 134 12.44 -7.91 -7.37
CA PRO A 134 11.06 -7.55 -7.01
C PRO A 134 10.18 -7.33 -8.23
N VAL A 135 8.97 -7.90 -8.23
CA VAL A 135 7.99 -7.69 -9.31
C VAL A 135 7.54 -6.22 -9.35
N PHE A 136 7.70 -5.58 -10.52
CA PHE A 136 7.31 -4.22 -10.92
C PHE A 136 6.82 -3.28 -9.81
N THR A 137 5.50 -3.16 -9.62
CA THR A 137 4.87 -2.30 -8.61
C THR A 137 4.57 -3.06 -7.32
N LEU A 138 4.69 -4.38 -7.33
CA LEU A 138 4.36 -5.28 -6.22
C LEU A 138 5.44 -5.31 -5.13
N TRP A 139 6.66 -4.82 -5.39
CA TRP A 139 7.69 -4.65 -4.35
C TRP A 139 7.19 -3.88 -3.12
N PHE A 140 6.29 -2.91 -3.32
CA PHE A 140 5.72 -2.13 -2.22
C PHE A 140 4.96 -3.00 -1.22
N ILE A 141 4.38 -4.12 -1.66
CA ILE A 141 3.69 -5.04 -0.75
C ILE A 141 4.73 -5.78 0.12
N GLY A 142 5.84 -6.24 -0.45
CA GLY A 142 6.96 -6.77 0.35
C GLY A 142 7.48 -5.74 1.37
N PHE A 143 7.66 -4.49 0.92
CA PHE A 143 8.04 -3.39 1.79
C PHE A 143 7.05 -3.17 2.94
N ILE A 144 5.75 -3.04 2.66
CA ILE A 144 4.77 -2.73 3.69
C ILE A 144 4.58 -3.90 4.67
N MET A 145 4.73 -5.14 4.20
CA MET A 145 4.75 -6.32 5.07
C MET A 145 5.96 -6.34 6.01
N ALA A 146 7.15 -5.93 5.52
CA ALA A 146 8.32 -5.72 6.38
C ALA A 146 8.08 -4.62 7.43
N MET A 147 7.44 -3.51 7.04
CA MET A 147 7.06 -2.46 8.00
C MET A 147 6.07 -2.99 9.06
N TYR A 148 5.15 -3.87 8.67
CA TYR A 148 4.24 -4.52 9.62
C TYR A 148 4.97 -5.46 10.55
N ALA A 149 6.02 -6.15 10.10
CA ALA A 149 6.90 -6.96 10.95
C ALA A 149 7.66 -6.11 11.99
N ILE A 150 8.08 -4.91 11.61
CA ILE A 150 8.78 -3.98 12.51
C ILE A 150 7.82 -3.34 13.53
N TYR A 151 6.56 -3.11 13.15
CA TYR A 151 5.61 -2.35 13.97
C TYR A 151 5.43 -2.89 15.42
N PRO A 152 5.18 -4.20 15.67
CA PRO A 152 5.05 -4.72 17.02
C PRO A 152 6.27 -4.44 17.90
N LEU A 153 7.49 -4.50 17.34
CA LEU A 153 8.74 -4.23 18.06
C LEU A 153 8.80 -2.80 18.59
N LEU A 154 8.23 -1.85 17.85
CA LEU A 154 8.25 -0.42 18.22
C LEU A 154 7.02 0.00 19.02
N SER A 155 5.86 -0.61 18.76
CA SER A 155 4.57 -0.19 19.34
C SER A 155 4.50 -0.38 20.87
N GLY A 156 5.21 -1.38 21.41
CA GLY A 156 5.24 -1.69 22.84
C GLY A 156 6.09 -0.72 23.67
N ILE A 157 6.99 0.02 23.03
CA ILE A 157 7.90 0.95 23.71
C ILE A 157 7.08 2.14 24.25
N ALA A 158 7.30 2.55 25.49
CA ALA A 158 6.49 3.60 26.11
C ALA A 158 6.80 4.99 25.55
N GLY A 159 8.07 5.41 25.58
CA GLY A 159 8.48 6.77 25.24
C GLY A 159 8.87 6.97 23.77
N VAL A 160 8.57 8.17 23.25
CA VAL A 160 8.80 8.54 21.84
C VAL A 160 10.29 8.49 21.49
N TRP A 161 11.17 9.02 22.35
CA TRP A 161 12.60 9.01 22.10
C TRP A 161 13.20 7.60 22.12
N GLN A 162 12.71 6.72 22.99
CA GLN A 162 13.10 5.31 22.99
C GLN A 162 12.65 4.60 21.71
N LYS A 163 11.46 4.92 21.19
CA LYS A 163 11.02 4.42 19.87
C LYS A 163 11.90 4.93 18.74
N VAL A 164 12.24 6.22 18.75
CA VAL A 164 13.13 6.82 17.75
C VAL A 164 14.50 6.15 17.81
N ALA A 165 15.06 5.95 19.00
CA ALA A 165 16.33 5.25 19.19
C ALA A 165 16.26 3.79 18.72
N ALA A 166 15.19 3.05 19.04
CA ALA A 166 14.98 1.69 18.55
C ALA A 166 14.84 1.65 17.02
N ALA A 167 14.08 2.59 16.44
CA ALA A 167 13.93 2.72 15.00
C ALA A 167 15.26 3.08 14.31
N ALA A 168 16.10 3.90 14.96
CA ALA A 168 17.46 4.20 14.51
C ALA A 168 18.37 2.96 14.56
N GLY A 169 18.24 2.13 15.60
CA GLY A 169 18.95 0.84 15.70
C GLY A 169 18.54 -0.13 14.59
N ILE A 170 17.24 -0.25 14.30
CA ILE A 170 16.73 -1.10 13.22
C ILE A 170 17.28 -0.65 11.85
N ILE A 171 17.24 0.65 11.55
CA ILE A 171 17.73 1.15 10.26
C ILE A 171 19.25 0.99 10.15
N LEU A 172 20.01 1.19 11.24
CA LEU A 172 21.45 0.95 11.25
C LEU A 172 21.78 -0.52 10.99
N GLY A 173 21.06 -1.44 11.64
CA GLY A 173 21.17 -2.87 11.37
C GLY A 173 20.85 -3.21 9.91
N ALA A 174 19.79 -2.63 9.36
CA ALA A 174 19.43 -2.81 7.95
C ALA A 174 20.53 -2.27 7.00
N VAL A 175 21.12 -1.12 7.31
CA VAL A 175 22.24 -0.54 6.53
C VAL A 175 23.44 -1.48 6.57
N LEU A 176 23.77 -2.04 7.75
CA LEU A 176 24.84 -3.03 7.87
C LEU A 176 24.57 -4.25 6.99
N PHE A 177 23.36 -4.84 7.04
CA PHE A 177 22.99 -5.98 6.20
C PHE A 177 23.01 -5.64 4.70
N HIS A 178 22.64 -4.42 4.30
CA HIS A 178 22.76 -3.97 2.91
C HIS A 178 24.22 -3.92 2.45
N TYR A 179 25.10 -3.27 3.21
CA TYR A 179 26.50 -3.14 2.81
C TYR A 179 27.29 -4.45 2.90
N THR A 180 26.94 -5.34 3.82
CA THR A 180 27.66 -6.60 4.03
C THR A 180 27.16 -7.74 3.17
N LEU A 181 25.84 -7.86 2.98
CA LEU A 181 25.22 -8.99 2.28
C LEU A 181 24.51 -8.59 0.99
N GLY A 182 24.22 -7.30 0.77
CA GLY A 182 23.48 -6.85 -0.42
C GLY A 182 22.03 -7.33 -0.47
N ILE A 183 21.43 -7.65 0.69
CA ILE A 183 20.10 -8.30 0.73
C ILE A 183 18.94 -7.32 0.88
N ILE A 184 19.15 -6.12 1.42
CA ILE A 184 18.05 -5.17 1.67
C ILE A 184 17.98 -4.16 0.52
N ASP A 185 16.81 -4.04 -0.09
CA ASP A 185 16.60 -3.15 -1.22
C ASP A 185 16.70 -1.67 -0.79
N PHE A 186 17.31 -0.83 -1.63
CA PHE A 186 17.52 0.59 -1.30
C PHE A 186 16.21 1.33 -0.97
N ARG A 187 15.09 0.91 -1.58
CA ARG A 187 13.76 1.49 -1.37
C ARG A 187 13.28 1.31 0.07
N PHE A 188 13.76 0.29 0.78
CA PHE A 188 13.50 0.12 2.21
C PHE A 188 13.93 1.37 2.98
N PHE A 189 15.17 1.82 2.79
CA PHE A 189 15.72 2.99 3.48
C PHE A 189 14.99 4.28 3.10
N LEU A 190 14.62 4.42 1.83
CA LEU A 190 13.94 5.60 1.31
C LEU A 190 12.57 5.83 1.98
N TYR A 191 11.80 4.76 2.18
CA TYR A 191 10.42 4.87 2.68
C TYR A 191 10.24 4.54 4.15
N TYR A 192 11.21 3.88 4.80
CA TYR A 192 11.18 3.50 6.22
C TYR A 192 10.80 4.66 7.14
N PHE A 193 11.46 5.81 6.98
CA PHE A 193 11.25 6.97 7.86
C PHE A 193 9.85 7.56 7.75
N PHE A 194 9.19 7.43 6.60
CA PHE A 194 7.80 7.88 6.45
C PHE A 194 6.85 7.02 7.27
N PHE A 195 7.09 5.70 7.33
CA PHE A 195 6.28 4.80 8.15
C PHE A 195 6.43 5.13 9.63
N ILE A 196 7.67 5.28 10.09
CA ILE A 196 8.01 5.64 11.47
C ILE A 196 7.45 7.03 11.82
N GLY A 197 7.60 8.01 10.92
CA GLY A 197 7.05 9.35 11.09
C GLY A 197 5.53 9.34 11.23
N GLY A 198 4.83 8.53 10.43
CA GLY A 198 3.39 8.33 10.55
C GLY A 198 2.99 7.73 11.90
N MET A 199 3.72 6.70 12.37
CA MET A 199 3.51 6.08 13.68
C MET A 199 3.74 7.08 14.83
N ILE A 200 4.83 7.85 14.80
CA ILE A 200 5.14 8.86 15.82
C ILE A 200 4.10 9.98 15.81
N ALA A 201 3.66 10.43 14.65
CA ALA A 201 2.61 11.45 14.54
C ALA A 201 1.32 10.98 15.23
N ALA A 202 0.94 9.71 15.08
CA ALA A 202 -0.19 9.15 15.80
C ALA A 202 0.04 9.08 17.33
N GLU A 203 1.25 8.73 17.80
CA GLU A 203 1.58 8.66 19.23
C GLU A 203 1.53 10.05 19.90
N CYS A 204 2.07 11.07 19.25
CA CYS A 204 2.12 12.44 19.80
C CYS A 204 0.74 13.11 19.91
N GLY A 205 -0.34 12.38 19.64
CA GLY A 205 -1.69 12.93 19.67
C GLY A 205 -1.93 13.95 18.55
N ASN A 206 -1.05 14.03 17.54
CA ASN A 206 -1.32 14.72 16.30
C ASN A 206 -2.42 13.94 15.58
N ARG A 207 -3.65 14.13 16.04
CA ARG A 207 -4.82 13.86 15.23
C ARG A 207 -4.61 14.70 13.97
N PHE A 208 -4.80 14.13 12.79
CA PHE A 208 -4.87 14.92 11.56
C PHE A 208 -6.07 15.88 11.67
N THR A 209 -5.92 16.97 12.43
CA THR A 209 -6.98 17.89 12.87
C THR A 209 -7.31 18.92 11.80
N CYS A 210 -6.52 19.02 10.74
CA CYS A 210 -6.86 19.83 9.58
C CYS A 210 -8.19 19.39 8.92
N GLY A 211 -8.65 18.16 9.21
CA GLY A 211 -9.95 17.63 8.76
C GLY A 211 -11.16 17.99 9.62
N ALA A 212 -10.99 18.57 10.82
CA ALA A 212 -12.14 18.99 11.63
C ALA A 212 -12.94 20.09 10.92
N ARG A 213 -12.27 20.98 10.18
CA ARG A 213 -12.94 21.92 9.27
C ARG A 213 -13.45 21.25 8.00
N TYR A 214 -12.69 20.41 7.30
CA TYR A 214 -13.16 19.83 6.02
C TYR A 214 -14.37 18.89 6.18
N SER A 215 -14.39 18.03 7.21
CA SER A 215 -15.53 17.15 7.51
C SER A 215 -16.78 17.91 7.98
N GLN A 216 -16.60 19.13 8.51
CA GLN A 216 -17.69 20.05 8.87
C GLN A 216 -18.11 20.97 7.71
N ILE A 217 -17.20 21.30 6.79
CA ILE A 217 -17.47 22.17 5.63
C ILE A 217 -18.19 21.40 4.52
N VAL A 218 -18.00 20.08 4.40
CA VAL A 218 -18.63 19.30 3.33
C VAL A 218 -19.21 17.91 3.73
N PRO A 219 -19.98 17.79 4.82
CA PRO A 219 -20.72 16.56 5.08
C PRO A 219 -21.74 16.32 3.95
N GLY A 220 -21.61 15.19 3.24
CA GLY A 220 -22.61 14.74 2.27
C GLY A 220 -22.44 15.20 0.82
N SER A 221 -21.39 15.95 0.45
CA SER A 221 -21.16 16.23 -0.98
C SER A 221 -20.79 14.98 -1.77
N ARG A 222 -21.12 15.00 -3.06
CA ARG A 222 -20.69 13.98 -4.02
C ARG A 222 -19.16 13.82 -4.05
N LEU A 223 -18.40 14.90 -3.84
CA LEU A 223 -16.94 14.88 -3.84
C LEU A 223 -16.37 14.13 -2.63
N ALA A 224 -16.91 14.34 -1.43
CA ALA A 224 -16.48 13.60 -0.24
C ALA A 224 -16.78 12.09 -0.36
N ARG A 225 -17.94 11.74 -0.94
CA ARG A 225 -18.30 10.35 -1.24
C ARG A 225 -17.37 9.73 -2.28
N ALA A 226 -17.05 10.46 -3.35
CA ALA A 226 -16.13 10.02 -4.38
C ALA A 226 -14.72 9.81 -3.82
N GLY A 227 -14.19 10.78 -3.05
CA GLY A 227 -12.89 10.65 -2.39
C GLY A 227 -12.83 9.46 -1.42
N GLY A 228 -13.90 9.22 -0.65
CA GLY A 228 -14.00 8.04 0.21
C GLY A 228 -14.03 6.71 -0.56
N ALA A 229 -14.66 6.69 -1.75
CA ALA A 229 -14.67 5.51 -2.62
C ALA A 229 -13.29 5.25 -3.24
N VAL A 230 -12.61 6.29 -3.74
CA VAL A 230 -11.23 6.24 -4.26
C VAL A 230 -10.27 5.75 -3.18
N ALA A 231 -10.36 6.30 -1.97
CA ALA A 231 -9.56 5.86 -0.82
C ALA A 231 -9.84 4.41 -0.41
N TYR A 232 -11.10 3.98 -0.51
CA TYR A 232 -11.51 2.62 -0.18
C TYR A 232 -10.95 1.61 -1.18
N SER A 233 -11.01 1.90 -2.48
CA SER A 233 -10.49 1.03 -3.53
C SER A 233 -8.99 1.14 -3.74
N SER A 234 -8.29 2.07 -3.06
CA SER A 234 -6.90 2.43 -3.37
C SER A 234 -5.94 1.25 -3.33
N TYR A 235 -6.18 0.29 -2.42
CA TYR A 235 -5.36 -0.91 -2.31
C TYR A 235 -5.54 -1.85 -3.51
N CYS A 236 -6.78 -2.16 -3.89
CA CYS A 236 -7.05 -2.95 -5.11
C CYS A 236 -6.52 -2.25 -6.36
N VAL A 237 -6.72 -0.93 -6.49
CA VAL A 237 -6.19 -0.16 -7.63
C VAL A 237 -4.67 -0.27 -7.68
N PHE A 238 -3.99 -0.16 -6.53
CA PHE A 238 -2.54 -0.33 -6.44
C PHE A 238 -2.08 -1.69 -6.98
N LEU A 239 -2.80 -2.77 -6.65
CA LEU A 239 -2.46 -4.12 -7.10
C LEU A 239 -2.72 -4.37 -8.59
N PHE A 240 -3.83 -3.85 -9.13
CA PHE A 240 -4.34 -4.31 -10.43
C PHE A 240 -4.17 -3.30 -11.58
N HIS A 241 -3.78 -2.05 -11.31
CA HIS A 241 -3.71 -1.03 -12.37
C HIS A 241 -2.73 -1.39 -13.51
N MET A 242 -1.56 -1.96 -13.19
CA MET A 242 -0.58 -2.34 -14.22
C MET A 242 -1.11 -3.44 -15.13
N PRO A 243 -1.58 -4.61 -14.63
CA PRO A 243 -2.23 -5.61 -15.49
C PRO A 243 -3.39 -5.04 -16.32
N VAL A 244 -4.23 -4.18 -15.75
CA VAL A 244 -5.36 -3.59 -16.48
C VAL A 244 -4.90 -2.64 -17.58
N PHE A 245 -3.92 -1.77 -17.32
CA PHE A 245 -3.38 -0.88 -18.34
C PHE A 245 -2.70 -1.65 -19.46
N THR A 246 -1.95 -2.70 -19.13
CA THR A 246 -1.31 -3.57 -20.11
C THR A 246 -2.34 -4.26 -21.00
N ILE A 247 -3.38 -4.86 -20.43
CA ILE A 247 -4.46 -5.48 -21.21
C ILE A 247 -5.15 -4.45 -22.10
N ALA A 248 -5.48 -3.26 -21.57
CA ALA A 248 -6.11 -2.21 -22.35
C ALA A 248 -5.21 -1.74 -23.51
N GLY A 249 -3.92 -1.52 -23.26
CA GLY A 249 -2.94 -1.14 -24.28
C GLY A 249 -2.82 -2.20 -25.37
N SER A 250 -2.77 -3.49 -25.01
CA SER A 250 -2.75 -4.60 -25.97
C SER A 250 -4.02 -4.65 -26.82
N LEU A 251 -5.20 -4.44 -26.23
CA LEU A 251 -6.48 -4.42 -26.96
C LEU A 251 -6.58 -3.23 -27.92
N LEU A 252 -6.14 -2.05 -27.49
CA LEU A 252 -6.11 -0.86 -28.34
C LEU A 252 -5.16 -1.05 -29.52
N SER A 253 -3.96 -1.58 -29.27
CA SER A 253 -2.98 -1.90 -30.30
C SER A 253 -3.52 -2.93 -31.30
N ALA A 254 -4.14 -4.02 -30.83
CA ALA A 254 -4.77 -5.02 -31.68
C ALA A 254 -5.92 -4.45 -32.53
N SER A 255 -6.59 -3.42 -32.04
CA SER A 255 -7.68 -2.71 -32.74
C SER A 255 -7.17 -1.58 -33.64
N SER A 256 -5.85 -1.39 -33.76
CA SER A 256 -5.23 -0.26 -34.47
C SER A 256 -5.68 1.12 -33.96
N ILE A 257 -6.12 1.21 -32.70
CA ILE A 257 -6.51 2.46 -32.05
C ILE A 257 -5.26 3.04 -31.37
N SER A 258 -4.78 4.18 -31.87
CA SER A 258 -3.60 4.87 -31.35
C SER A 258 -3.79 6.39 -31.40
N GLY A 259 -2.77 7.14 -30.98
CA GLY A 259 -2.82 8.60 -30.94
C GLY A 259 -3.81 9.13 -29.91
N ASN A 260 -4.35 10.32 -30.18
CA ASN A 260 -5.26 11.02 -29.28
C ASN A 260 -6.52 10.22 -28.89
N LEU A 261 -7.02 9.35 -29.79
CA LEU A 261 -8.19 8.52 -29.50
C LEU A 261 -7.85 7.42 -28.49
N GLY A 262 -6.71 6.75 -28.65
CA GLY A 262 -6.21 5.77 -27.69
C GLY A 262 -5.99 6.41 -26.31
N ASP A 263 -5.37 7.58 -26.28
CA ASP A 263 -5.11 8.33 -25.05
C ASP A 263 -6.42 8.73 -24.34
N ALA A 264 -7.41 9.20 -25.11
CA ALA A 264 -8.74 9.51 -24.59
C ALA A 264 -9.44 8.29 -24.00
N ILE A 265 -9.31 7.11 -24.63
CA ILE A 265 -9.87 5.86 -24.08
C ILE A 265 -9.19 5.48 -22.76
N ILE A 266 -7.86 5.57 -22.68
CA ILE A 266 -7.14 5.27 -21.43
C ILE A 266 -7.63 6.19 -20.30
N VAL A 267 -7.70 7.50 -20.54
CA VAL A 267 -8.04 8.49 -19.51
C VAL A 267 -9.53 8.48 -19.16
N LEU A 268 -10.41 8.46 -20.16
CA LEU A 268 -11.86 8.67 -19.95
C LEU A 268 -12.63 7.37 -19.71
N LEU A 269 -12.09 6.22 -20.13
CA LEU A 269 -12.75 4.92 -19.97
C LEU A 269 -11.98 3.98 -19.04
N VAL A 270 -10.69 3.75 -19.29
CA VAL A 270 -9.92 2.73 -18.55
C VAL A 270 -9.69 3.14 -17.10
N ILE A 271 -9.29 4.38 -16.83
CA ILE A 271 -9.08 4.83 -15.44
C ILE A 271 -10.38 4.75 -14.61
N PRO A 272 -11.53 5.29 -15.05
CA PRO A 272 -12.79 5.11 -14.33
C PRO A 272 -13.17 3.63 -14.15
N ALA A 273 -12.96 2.79 -15.16
CA ALA A 273 -13.23 1.36 -15.10
C ALA A 273 -12.33 0.64 -14.07
N ILE A 274 -11.05 1.03 -13.94
CA ILE A 274 -10.14 0.52 -12.91
C ILE A 274 -10.71 0.83 -11.52
N PHE A 275 -11.07 2.09 -11.25
CA PHE A 275 -11.61 2.47 -9.94
C PHE A 275 -12.93 1.76 -9.64
N PHE A 276 -13.83 1.67 -10.62
CA PHE A 276 -15.10 0.99 -10.47
C PHE A 276 -14.91 -0.51 -10.19
N SER A 277 -14.15 -1.22 -11.02
CA SER A 277 -13.90 -2.65 -10.84
C SER A 277 -13.17 -2.94 -9.52
N CYS A 278 -12.12 -2.20 -9.19
CA CYS A 278 -11.37 -2.36 -7.94
C CYS A 278 -12.22 -2.07 -6.70
N TYR A 279 -13.16 -1.12 -6.76
CA TYR A 279 -14.11 -0.89 -5.68
C TYR A 279 -14.98 -2.12 -5.43
N HIS A 280 -15.49 -2.75 -6.49
CA HIS A 280 -16.33 -3.95 -6.39
C HIS A 280 -15.53 -5.19 -5.96
N VAL A 281 -14.29 -5.33 -6.42
CA VAL A 281 -13.37 -6.39 -5.95
C VAL A 281 -13.09 -6.21 -4.46
N GLN A 282 -12.69 -5.02 -4.02
CA GLN A 282 -12.45 -4.72 -2.60
C GLN A 282 -13.69 -4.98 -1.75
N ARG A 283 -14.88 -4.55 -2.22
CA ARG A 283 -16.14 -4.77 -1.51
C ARG A 283 -16.51 -6.24 -1.38
N SER A 284 -16.28 -7.02 -2.44
CA SER A 284 -16.56 -8.46 -2.43
C SER A 284 -15.58 -9.18 -1.50
N TYR A 285 -14.32 -8.80 -1.54
CA TYR A 285 -13.28 -9.31 -0.66
C TYR A 285 -13.58 -9.02 0.83
N ASP A 286 -13.94 -7.79 1.16
CA ASP A 286 -14.28 -7.40 2.53
C ASP A 286 -15.52 -8.13 3.04
N ARG A 287 -16.50 -8.45 2.16
CA ARG A 287 -17.64 -9.30 2.52
C ARG A 287 -17.22 -10.74 2.81
N LEU A 288 -16.38 -11.33 1.96
CA LEU A 288 -15.90 -12.70 2.11
C LEU A 288 -15.05 -12.88 3.37
N THR A 289 -14.24 -11.87 3.71
CA THR A 289 -13.36 -11.90 4.88
C THR A 289 -14.00 -11.30 6.14
N GLY A 290 -15.23 -10.78 6.04
CA GLY A 290 -15.90 -10.04 7.11
C GLY A 290 -16.07 -10.85 8.39
N ASP A 291 -16.52 -12.10 8.29
CA ASP A 291 -16.71 -12.98 9.44
C ASP A 291 -15.38 -13.31 10.14
N LEU A 292 -14.33 -13.59 9.36
CA LEU A 292 -13.00 -13.86 9.90
C LEU A 292 -12.42 -12.62 10.58
N GLN A 293 -12.58 -11.44 9.97
CA GLN A 293 -12.16 -10.18 10.57
C GLN A 293 -12.96 -9.85 11.84
N ALA A 294 -14.25 -10.19 11.89
CA ALA A 294 -15.10 -10.02 13.07
C ALA A 294 -14.66 -10.96 14.20
N ARG A 295 -14.37 -12.23 13.90
CA ARG A 295 -13.82 -13.20 14.88
C ARG A 295 -12.51 -12.70 15.48
N LEU A 296 -11.58 -12.27 14.63
CA LEU A 296 -10.31 -11.69 15.09
C LEU A 296 -10.55 -10.45 15.97
N ARG A 297 -11.46 -9.55 15.59
CA ARG A 297 -11.78 -8.38 16.43
C ARG A 297 -12.34 -8.79 17.81
N ASN A 298 -13.15 -9.84 17.88
CA ASN A 298 -13.74 -10.30 19.14
C ASN A 298 -12.70 -10.95 20.07
N GLU A 299 -11.73 -11.70 19.51
CA GLU A 299 -10.58 -12.22 20.27
C GLU A 299 -9.80 -11.08 20.96
N GLU A 300 -9.61 -9.95 20.27
CA GLU A 300 -8.94 -8.76 20.80
C GLU A 300 -9.68 -8.17 22.04
N THR A 301 -11.02 -8.21 22.04
CA THR A 301 -11.84 -7.72 23.16
C THR A 301 -12.01 -8.73 24.30
N ALA A 302 -11.88 -10.02 24.02
CA ALA A 302 -12.08 -11.09 24.99
C ALA A 302 -10.86 -11.33 25.90
N THR A 303 -9.67 -10.85 25.51
CA THR A 303 -8.48 -10.89 26.36
C THR A 303 -8.71 -9.98 27.58
N PRO A 304 -8.84 -10.51 28.82
CA PRO A 304 -9.14 -9.69 29.98
C PRO A 304 -8.00 -8.72 30.25
N ALA A 305 -8.33 -7.45 30.49
CA ALA A 305 -7.38 -6.40 30.86
C ALA A 305 -6.80 -6.55 32.29
N GLY A 306 -6.65 -7.78 32.81
CA GLY A 306 -6.49 -8.03 34.24
C GLY A 306 -5.67 -9.25 34.64
N LEU A 307 -4.60 -9.56 33.90
CA LEU A 307 -3.54 -10.49 34.36
C LEU A 307 -2.16 -9.97 33.95
N LEU A 308 -1.84 -8.73 34.33
CA LEU A 308 -0.46 -8.21 34.48
C LEU A 308 -0.45 -7.15 35.58
#